data_AF-A0A915Q0L6-F1
#
_entry.id   AF-A0A915Q0L6-F1
#
_cell.length_a   1.000
_cell.length_b   1.000
_cell.length_c   1.000
_cell.angle_alpha   90.00
_cell.angle_beta   90.00
_cell.angle_gamma   90.00
#
_symmetry.space_group_name_H-M   'P 1'
#
loop_
_entity.id
_entity.type
_entity.pdbx_description
1 polymer ?
#
loop_
_entity_poly.entity_id
_entity_poly.type
_entity_poly.pdbx_seq_one_letter_code
_entity_poly.pdbx_strand_id
1 'polypeptide(L)'
;MPLKRRLLSSITNFLPRPELDFDFLLNDKNLDLIKENIRCRKGVGDIDAVHWLWKQIRDYSRKPKKSEQEYQSLWDKLYEEAMLIPNLCHTAVIKGSWSSAHTVRLFGNKRSDGNLETAETIAKAWKTLYNPLNACGKRSYAFIGPLADLELALLDYVSSVVEQKGFRPVVVPDIIHKSIAEGCGLQQRSDKDILYRLNECTDFCLSGTSEMGLSSLVRGHVFEHSELPVKLKALSRCFRPEIATSAAESKLYRVHEFNKIEMFVICDENDSDLQLDELVEIQASIFSSLGLHCRVLDMPSEELGAAAARKFDIEAWMPGRKLYGEISSASNCTDYQARRLNIKYRDSNGVEKFAHTCNATAVATTRTLIALLETYQSERKRLLELPHNIGKRMPKTRSWTISLRNSVDVNSIYHHL
;
A
#
# COMPACT_ATOMS: atom_id res chain seq x y z
N MET A 1 -21.00 12.66 29.95
CA MET A 1 -20.26 12.00 28.83
C MET A 1 -19.90 10.58 29.25
N PRO A 2 -20.67 9.56 28.84
CA PRO A 2 -20.73 8.31 29.57
C PRO A 2 -19.78 7.25 28.99
N LEU A 3 -19.14 6.48 29.87
CA LEU A 3 -18.31 5.25 29.73
C LEU A 3 -17.62 4.88 28.40
N LYS A 4 -18.27 4.99 27.23
CA LYS A 4 -17.69 4.68 25.90
C LYS A 4 -16.40 5.46 25.61
N ARG A 5 -16.33 6.75 26.00
CA ARG A 5 -15.11 7.56 25.83
C ARG A 5 -13.93 7.05 26.68
N ARG A 6 -14.17 6.43 27.85
CA ARG A 6 -13.12 5.94 28.76
C ARG A 6 -12.43 4.67 28.27
N LEU A 7 -13.14 3.78 27.56
CA LEU A 7 -12.56 2.54 27.02
C LEU A 7 -11.69 2.82 25.78
N LEU A 8 -12.09 3.76 24.93
CA LEU A 8 -11.32 4.13 23.73
C LEU A 8 -10.14 5.06 24.04
N SER A 9 -10.25 5.94 25.04
CA SER A 9 -9.12 6.75 25.52
C SER A 9 -8.06 5.94 26.28
N SER A 10 -8.25 4.63 26.47
CA SER A 10 -7.31 3.79 27.21
C SER A 10 -6.14 3.29 26.37
N ILE A 11 -6.27 3.23 25.04
CA ILE A 11 -5.20 2.73 24.16
C ILE A 11 -4.02 3.72 24.11
N THR A 12 -4.28 5.02 24.10
CA THR A 12 -3.24 6.06 24.00
C THR A 12 -2.29 6.09 25.20
N ASN A 13 -2.75 5.69 26.39
CA ASN A 13 -1.93 5.65 27.61
C ASN A 13 -1.02 4.40 27.73
N PHE A 14 -1.13 3.44 26.80
CA PHE A 14 -0.38 2.17 26.84
C PHE A 14 0.54 1.93 25.64
N LEU A 15 0.56 2.82 24.65
CA LEU A 15 1.44 2.64 23.51
C LEU A 15 2.84 3.18 23.84
N PRO A 16 3.87 2.31 23.95
CA PRO A 16 5.23 2.78 24.15
C PRO A 16 5.64 3.65 22.96
N ARG A 17 6.49 4.64 23.24
CA ARG A 17 7.08 5.48 22.19
C ARG A 17 7.83 4.61 21.16
N PRO A 18 7.85 5.02 19.89
CA PRO A 18 8.79 4.49 18.90
C PRO A 18 10.22 4.39 19.46
N GLU A 19 10.97 3.38 19.05
CA GLU A 19 12.40 3.27 19.37
C GLU A 19 13.20 3.68 18.13
N LEU A 20 13.27 4.99 17.90
CA LEU A 20 14.00 5.57 16.78
C LEU A 20 15.52 5.45 16.99
N ASP A 21 16.28 5.45 15.90
CA ASP A 21 17.74 5.40 15.94
C ASP A 21 18.31 6.78 16.31
N PHE A 22 18.19 7.17 17.58
CA PHE A 22 18.73 8.45 18.06
C PHE A 22 20.25 8.51 18.04
N ASP A 23 20.95 7.38 18.10
CA ASP A 23 22.41 7.34 17.94
C ASP A 23 22.80 7.76 16.52
N PHE A 24 22.04 7.34 15.50
CA PHE A 24 22.20 7.82 14.14
C PHE A 24 21.71 9.27 13.98
N LEU A 25 20.50 9.57 14.45
CA LEU A 25 19.82 10.85 14.22
C LEU A 25 20.44 12.03 14.97
N LEU A 26 21.14 11.81 16.10
CA LEU A 26 21.74 12.88 16.91
C LEU A 26 23.26 12.95 16.77
N ASN A 27 23.85 12.14 15.90
CA ASN A 27 25.28 12.18 15.60
C ASN A 27 25.56 13.25 14.54
N ASP A 28 26.31 14.28 14.94
CA ASP A 28 26.64 15.43 14.09
C ASP A 28 27.32 15.02 12.76
N LYS A 29 27.99 13.86 12.71
CA LYS A 29 28.61 13.35 11.47
C LYS A 29 27.59 12.92 10.41
N ASN A 30 26.35 12.64 10.81
CA ASN A 30 25.28 12.20 9.92
C ASN A 30 24.39 13.34 9.42
N LEU A 31 24.57 14.56 9.93
CA LEU A 31 23.70 15.71 9.61
C LEU A 31 23.60 15.96 8.10
N ASP A 32 24.73 16.08 7.41
CA ASP A 32 24.74 16.38 5.97
C ASP A 32 24.13 15.24 5.15
N LEU A 33 24.37 13.99 5.56
CA LEU A 33 23.76 12.82 4.95
C LEU A 33 22.23 12.85 5.09
N ILE A 34 21.73 13.14 6.30
CA ILE A 34 20.30 13.17 6.58
C ILE A 34 19.63 14.33 5.83
N LYS A 35 20.24 15.53 5.82
CA LYS A 35 19.75 16.68 5.06
C LYS A 35 19.64 16.39 3.57
N GLU A 36 20.69 15.78 3.01
CA GLU A 36 20.69 15.39 1.60
C GLU A 36 19.62 14.34 1.32
N ASN A 37 19.47 13.34 2.18
CA ASN A 37 18.43 12.32 2.04
C ASN A 37 17.02 12.91 2.09
N ILE A 38 16.73 13.80 3.04
CA ILE A 38 15.46 14.51 3.14
C ILE A 38 15.19 15.29 1.84
N ARG A 39 16.17 16.06 1.37
CA ARG A 39 16.06 16.86 0.15
C ARG A 39 15.79 16.00 -1.09
N CYS A 40 16.57 14.95 -1.31
CA CYS A 40 16.42 14.05 -2.46
C CYS A 40 15.09 13.30 -2.48
N ARG A 41 14.43 13.13 -1.33
CA ARG A 41 13.16 12.41 -1.21
C ARG A 41 11.93 13.31 -1.15
N LYS A 42 12.12 14.65 -1.21
CA LYS A 42 11.09 15.65 -0.89
C LYS A 42 10.43 15.35 0.48
N GLY A 43 11.26 14.97 1.45
CA GLY A 43 10.82 14.74 2.83
C GLY A 43 10.45 16.05 3.51
N VAL A 44 9.59 15.97 4.53
CA VAL A 44 9.11 17.13 5.30
C VAL A 44 9.83 17.29 6.65
N GLY A 45 10.68 16.33 7.03
CA GLY A 45 11.39 16.37 8.30
C GLY A 45 12.49 17.42 8.34
N ASP A 46 12.79 17.90 9.54
CA ASP A 46 13.83 18.89 9.81
C ASP A 46 14.82 18.34 10.85
N ILE A 47 15.99 17.89 10.39
CA ILE A 47 17.03 17.34 11.27
C ILE A 47 17.68 18.41 12.14
N ASP A 48 17.71 19.67 11.71
CA ASP A 48 18.23 20.77 12.53
C ASP A 48 17.28 21.04 13.71
N ALA A 49 15.97 20.97 13.49
CA ALA A 49 14.97 21.04 14.56
C ALA A 49 15.13 19.90 15.59
N VAL A 50 15.37 18.67 15.13
CA VAL A 50 15.66 17.51 16.01
C VAL A 50 16.89 17.77 16.88
N HIS A 51 18.02 18.20 16.29
CA HIS A 51 19.23 18.53 17.05
C HIS A 51 19.02 19.71 18.01
N TRP A 52 18.27 20.73 17.59
CA TRP A 52 17.94 21.87 18.44
C TRP A 52 17.10 21.45 19.66
N LEU A 53 16.05 20.65 19.46
CA LEU A 53 15.23 20.09 20.55
C LEU A 53 16.06 19.21 21.48
N TRP A 54 16.96 18.40 20.93
CA TRP A 54 17.88 17.59 21.74
C TRP A 54 18.78 18.45 22.63
N LYS A 55 19.32 19.56 22.10
CA LYS A 55 20.07 20.53 22.90
C LYS A 55 19.21 21.13 24.02
N GLN A 56 17.96 21.52 23.72
CA GLN A 56 17.03 22.02 24.74
C GLN A 56 16.79 20.99 25.85
N ILE A 57 16.61 19.71 25.51
CA ILE A 57 16.42 18.62 26.47
C ILE A 57 17.67 18.46 27.36
N ARG A 58 18.87 18.48 26.76
CA ARG A 58 20.14 18.39 27.50
C ARG A 58 20.32 19.57 28.46
N ASP A 59 20.05 20.79 28.01
CA ASP A 59 20.16 21.97 28.84
C ASP A 59 19.09 21.97 29.95
N TYR A 60 17.86 21.53 29.64
CA TYR A 60 16.79 21.35 30.63
C TYR A 60 17.16 20.32 31.70
N SER A 61 17.81 19.22 31.31
CA SER A 61 18.27 18.18 32.23
C SER A 61 19.31 18.67 33.25
N ARG A 62 19.93 19.83 33.01
CA ARG A 62 20.90 20.45 33.93
C ARG A 62 20.27 21.50 34.86
N LYS A 63 19.01 21.89 34.66
CA LYS A 63 18.34 22.88 35.50
C LYS A 63 18.11 22.35 36.93
N PRO A 64 18.25 23.17 37.98
CA PRO A 64 18.08 22.75 39.37
C PRO A 64 16.62 22.51 39.79
N LYS A 65 15.66 23.23 39.17
CA LYS A 65 14.22 22.98 39.31
C LYS A 65 13.65 22.62 37.94
N LYS A 66 13.01 21.46 37.85
CA LYS A 66 12.45 20.91 36.62
C LYS A 66 10.96 20.64 36.81
N SER A 67 10.18 21.02 35.81
CA SER A 67 8.79 20.59 35.66
C SER A 67 8.77 19.30 34.86
N GLU A 68 8.19 18.24 35.41
CA GLU A 68 8.03 16.97 34.70
C GLU A 68 7.21 17.14 33.41
N GLN A 69 6.18 17.98 33.45
CA GLN A 69 5.33 18.26 32.29
C GLN A 69 6.08 18.98 31.16
N GLU A 70 6.95 19.93 31.50
CA GLU A 70 7.74 20.66 30.51
C GLU A 70 8.82 19.75 29.89
N TYR A 71 9.46 18.92 30.72
CA TYR A 71 10.43 17.94 30.24
C TYR A 71 9.79 16.90 29.31
N GLN A 72 8.63 16.37 29.70
CA GLN A 72 7.82 15.48 28.89
C GLN A 72 7.43 16.13 27.55
N SER A 73 6.97 17.39 27.58
CA SER A 73 6.59 18.13 26.37
C SER A 73 7.77 18.37 25.41
N LEU A 74 8.97 18.62 25.92
CA LEU A 74 10.18 18.73 25.08
C LEU A 74 10.48 17.41 24.38
N TRP A 75 10.37 16.30 25.10
CA TRP A 75 10.54 14.98 24.51
C TRP A 75 9.44 14.66 23.49
N ASP A 76 8.16 14.97 23.77
CA ASP A 76 7.07 14.74 22.82
C ASP A 76 7.35 15.47 21.50
N LYS A 77 7.77 16.73 21.55
CA LYS A 77 8.18 17.50 20.37
C LYS A 77 9.37 16.89 19.63
N LEU A 78 10.39 16.40 20.36
CA LEU A 78 11.54 15.74 19.74
C LEU A 78 11.09 14.53 18.93
N TYR A 79 10.19 13.72 19.49
CA TYR A 79 9.64 12.54 18.81
C TYR A 79 8.76 12.93 17.62
N GLU A 80 7.91 13.95 17.76
CA GLU A 80 7.11 14.47 16.65
C GLU A 80 7.98 14.87 15.46
N GLU A 81 9.05 15.64 15.69
CA GLU A 81 9.99 16.04 14.63
C GLU A 81 10.81 14.86 14.09
N ALA A 82 11.32 13.98 14.95
CA ALA A 82 12.12 12.83 14.54
C ALA A 82 11.30 11.82 13.70
N MET A 83 10.00 11.69 13.97
CA MET A 83 9.10 10.85 13.20
C MET A 83 8.92 11.32 11.75
N LEU A 84 9.14 12.63 11.49
CA LEU A 84 9.07 13.22 10.15
C LEU A 84 10.30 12.91 9.29
N ILE A 85 11.41 12.46 9.89
CA ILE A 85 12.61 12.06 9.14
C ILE A 85 12.29 10.78 8.34
N PRO A 86 12.46 10.79 6.99
CA PRO A 86 12.21 9.62 6.15
C PRO A 86 13.33 8.59 6.29
N ASN A 87 13.08 7.37 5.81
CA ASN A 87 14.09 6.34 5.71
C ASN A 87 15.24 6.78 4.80
N LEU A 88 16.41 6.17 4.98
CA LEU A 88 17.54 6.35 4.07
C LEU A 88 17.25 5.66 2.73
N CYS A 89 17.67 6.28 1.63
CA CYS A 89 17.68 5.61 0.34
C CYS A 89 18.69 4.47 0.32
N HIS A 90 18.29 3.32 -0.24
CA HIS A 90 19.22 2.28 -0.64
C HIS A 90 20.22 2.84 -1.66
N THR A 91 21.47 2.39 -1.61
CA THR A 91 22.59 2.95 -2.42
C THR A 91 22.38 2.84 -3.94
N ALA A 92 21.61 1.85 -4.38
CA ALA A 92 21.24 1.66 -5.78
C ALA A 92 20.14 2.61 -6.30
N VAL A 93 19.47 3.38 -5.44
CA VAL A 93 18.38 4.27 -5.85
C VAL A 93 18.94 5.45 -6.66
N ILE A 94 18.35 5.68 -7.84
CA ILE A 94 18.65 6.87 -8.64
C ILE A 94 17.97 8.09 -8.01
N LYS A 95 18.73 9.14 -7.78
CA LYS A 95 18.21 10.42 -7.28
C LYS A 95 17.38 11.10 -8.37
N GLY A 96 16.18 11.57 -8.02
CA GLY A 96 15.37 12.41 -8.90
C GLY A 96 13.86 12.18 -8.77
N SER A 97 13.11 12.88 -9.62
CA SER A 97 11.66 12.78 -9.76
C SER A 97 11.25 11.55 -10.59
N TRP A 98 9.95 11.31 -10.71
CA TRP A 98 9.37 10.25 -11.56
C TRP A 98 9.99 10.13 -12.97
N SER A 99 10.47 11.22 -13.59
CA SER A 99 11.13 11.15 -14.91
C SER A 99 12.44 10.35 -14.90
N SER A 100 13.00 10.09 -13.72
CA SER A 100 14.21 9.28 -13.52
C SER A 100 13.88 7.80 -13.25
N ALA A 101 12.60 7.45 -13.12
CA ALA A 101 12.17 6.05 -13.05
C ALA A 101 12.55 5.35 -14.35
N HIS A 102 13.13 4.16 -14.24
CA HIS A 102 13.58 3.41 -15.42
C HIS A 102 13.09 1.98 -15.38
N THR A 103 12.83 1.44 -16.57
CA THR A 103 12.35 0.07 -16.73
C THR A 103 13.51 -0.90 -16.54
N VAL A 104 13.41 -1.75 -15.52
CA VAL A 104 14.38 -2.82 -15.26
C VAL A 104 13.96 -4.15 -15.88
N ARG A 105 12.65 -4.32 -16.16
CA ARG A 105 12.12 -5.53 -16.80
C ARG A 105 10.86 -5.20 -17.60
N LEU A 106 10.73 -5.79 -18.79
CA LEU A 106 9.54 -5.71 -19.64
C LEU A 106 9.08 -7.14 -19.97
N PHE A 107 7.79 -7.43 -19.87
CA PHE A 107 7.24 -8.75 -20.20
C PHE A 107 5.83 -8.67 -20.78
N GLY A 108 5.39 -9.78 -21.39
CA GLY A 108 4.11 -9.87 -22.12
C GLY A 108 4.13 -9.13 -23.45
N ASN A 109 3.05 -9.27 -24.23
CA ASN A 109 2.95 -8.71 -25.57
C ASN A 109 2.10 -7.44 -25.59
N LYS A 110 2.68 -6.32 -26.02
CA LYS A 110 1.95 -5.05 -26.12
C LYS A 110 0.89 -5.14 -27.22
N ARG A 111 -0.37 -4.97 -26.84
CA ARG A 111 -1.47 -4.87 -27.80
C ARG A 111 -1.55 -3.46 -28.39
N SER A 112 -1.60 -3.36 -29.72
CA SER A 112 -1.57 -2.08 -30.46
C SER A 112 -2.68 -1.92 -31.50
N ASP A 113 -3.73 -2.74 -31.43
CA ASP A 113 -4.85 -2.65 -32.37
C ASP A 113 -5.48 -1.24 -32.35
N GLY A 114 -5.88 -0.75 -33.52
CA GLY A 114 -6.68 0.48 -33.61
C GLY A 114 -8.09 0.27 -33.05
N ASN A 115 -8.68 1.31 -32.45
CA ASN A 115 -10.08 1.35 -31.98
C ASN A 115 -10.44 0.43 -30.80
N LEU A 116 -9.53 0.23 -29.85
CA LEU A 116 -9.82 -0.46 -28.59
C LEU A 116 -10.59 0.44 -27.62
N GLU A 117 -11.61 -0.12 -26.98
CA GLU A 117 -12.49 0.55 -26.02
C GLU A 117 -11.89 0.51 -24.61
N THR A 118 -12.25 1.48 -23.75
CA THR A 118 -11.83 1.42 -22.34
C THR A 118 -12.63 0.38 -21.56
N ALA A 119 -12.06 -0.11 -20.46
CA ALA A 119 -12.70 -1.06 -19.57
C ALA A 119 -14.10 -0.60 -19.11
N GLU A 120 -14.27 0.69 -18.79
CA GLU A 120 -15.56 1.23 -18.39
C GLU A 120 -16.59 1.21 -19.53
N THR A 121 -16.18 1.46 -20.78
CA THR A 121 -17.09 1.38 -21.93
C THR A 121 -17.56 -0.05 -22.16
N ILE A 122 -16.65 -1.02 -22.02
CA ILE A 122 -16.96 -2.44 -22.11
C ILE A 122 -17.93 -2.85 -20.99
N ALA A 123 -17.58 -2.57 -19.74
CA ALA A 123 -18.38 -2.95 -18.57
C ALA A 123 -19.77 -2.31 -18.54
N LYS A 124 -19.90 -1.05 -18.99
CA LYS A 124 -21.20 -0.36 -19.12
C LYS A 124 -22.06 -0.97 -20.22
N ALA A 125 -21.48 -1.35 -21.36
CA ALA A 125 -22.21 -2.03 -22.42
C ALA A 125 -22.81 -3.36 -21.93
N TRP A 126 -22.16 -4.02 -20.98
CA TRP A 126 -22.66 -5.25 -20.36
C TRP A 126 -23.61 -5.02 -19.18
N LYS A 127 -23.88 -3.77 -18.79
CA LYS A 127 -24.64 -3.44 -17.58
C LYS A 127 -24.05 -4.11 -16.33
N THR A 128 -22.72 -4.09 -16.21
CA THR A 128 -21.99 -4.71 -15.08
C THR A 128 -21.22 -3.72 -14.23
N LEU A 129 -21.14 -2.46 -14.64
CA LEU A 129 -20.52 -1.36 -13.89
C LEU A 129 -21.52 -0.22 -13.69
N TYR A 130 -21.75 0.12 -12.43
CA TYR A 130 -22.62 1.21 -12.01
C TYR A 130 -21.85 2.19 -11.12
N ASN A 131 -22.27 3.45 -11.11
CA ASN A 131 -21.72 4.49 -10.24
C ASN A 131 -22.86 5.07 -9.38
N PRO A 132 -22.98 4.69 -8.09
CA PRO A 132 -24.07 5.15 -7.22
C PRO A 132 -23.83 6.58 -6.71
N LEU A 133 -23.81 7.56 -7.64
CA LEU A 133 -23.39 8.94 -7.34
C LEU A 133 -24.25 9.64 -6.27
N ASN A 134 -25.55 9.38 -6.26
CA ASN A 134 -26.48 10.01 -5.31
C ASN A 134 -26.32 9.49 -3.88
N ALA A 135 -25.85 8.25 -3.71
CA ALA A 135 -25.70 7.61 -2.41
C ALA A 135 -24.25 7.66 -1.89
N CYS A 136 -23.27 7.48 -2.78
CA CYS A 136 -21.87 7.26 -2.42
C CYS A 136 -20.92 8.33 -2.99
N GLY A 137 -21.44 9.30 -3.76
CA GLY A 137 -20.63 10.37 -4.35
C GLY A 137 -19.79 9.94 -5.54
N LYS A 138 -18.96 10.87 -6.03
CA LYS A 138 -18.05 10.63 -7.17
C LYS A 138 -17.04 9.53 -6.83
N ARG A 139 -16.54 8.83 -7.86
CA ARG A 139 -15.53 7.75 -7.74
C ARG A 139 -15.96 6.51 -6.94
N SER A 140 -17.22 6.43 -6.54
CA SER A 140 -17.85 5.18 -6.14
C SER A 140 -18.15 4.31 -7.37
N TYR A 141 -18.18 2.99 -7.18
CA TYR A 141 -18.60 2.04 -8.21
C TYR A 141 -19.27 0.83 -7.57
N ALA A 142 -20.04 0.10 -8.37
CA ALA A 142 -20.57 -1.20 -8.04
C ALA A 142 -20.39 -2.12 -9.25
N PHE A 143 -19.83 -3.30 -9.03
CA PHE A 143 -19.78 -4.37 -10.01
C PHE A 143 -20.98 -5.29 -9.82
N ILE A 144 -21.64 -5.66 -10.92
CA ILE A 144 -22.79 -6.57 -10.92
C ILE A 144 -22.52 -7.71 -11.89
N GLY A 145 -22.97 -8.91 -11.51
CA GLY A 145 -22.98 -10.03 -12.43
C GLY A 145 -21.56 -10.47 -12.82
N PRO A 146 -21.30 -10.70 -14.13
CA PRO A 146 -20.01 -11.20 -14.62
C PRO A 146 -18.78 -10.40 -14.19
N LEU A 147 -18.88 -9.07 -14.00
CA LEU A 147 -17.74 -8.27 -13.58
C LEU A 147 -17.41 -8.45 -12.09
N ALA A 148 -18.43 -8.67 -11.26
CA ALA A 148 -18.23 -9.02 -9.85
C ALA A 148 -17.59 -10.41 -9.74
N ASP A 149 -18.05 -11.38 -10.55
CA ASP A 149 -17.46 -12.72 -10.59
C ASP A 149 -16.00 -12.68 -11.05
N LEU A 150 -15.65 -11.80 -12.01
CA LEU A 150 -14.28 -11.62 -12.48
C LEU A 150 -13.37 -11.05 -11.39
N GLU A 151 -13.85 -10.10 -10.59
CA GLU A 151 -13.11 -9.60 -9.44
C GLU A 151 -12.84 -10.72 -8.42
N LEU A 152 -13.87 -11.51 -8.08
CA LEU A 152 -13.72 -12.62 -7.13
C LEU A 152 -12.78 -13.71 -7.65
N ALA A 153 -12.87 -14.06 -8.93
CA ALA A 153 -11.97 -15.03 -9.56
C ALA A 153 -10.51 -14.54 -9.59
N LEU A 154 -10.29 -13.24 -9.81
CA LEU A 154 -8.97 -12.61 -9.74
C LEU A 154 -8.40 -12.67 -8.32
N LEU A 155 -9.20 -12.31 -7.32
CA LEU A 155 -8.81 -12.38 -5.91
C LEU A 155 -8.48 -13.81 -5.49
N ASP A 156 -9.32 -14.79 -5.82
CA ASP A 156 -9.08 -16.21 -5.52
C ASP A 156 -7.81 -16.74 -6.19
N TYR A 157 -7.60 -16.37 -7.47
CA TYR A 157 -6.39 -16.75 -8.18
C TYR A 157 -5.12 -16.23 -7.51
N VAL A 158 -5.06 -14.91 -7.31
CA VAL A 158 -3.87 -14.26 -6.75
C VAL A 158 -3.63 -14.73 -5.32
N SER A 159 -4.69 -14.88 -4.53
CA SER A 159 -4.63 -15.46 -3.19
C SER A 159 -3.95 -16.84 -3.20
N SER A 160 -4.39 -17.73 -4.10
CA SER A 160 -3.83 -19.08 -4.22
C SER A 160 -2.35 -19.08 -4.64
N VAL A 161 -1.94 -18.20 -5.56
CA VAL A 161 -0.52 -18.09 -5.97
C VAL A 161 0.35 -17.64 -4.80
N VAL A 162 -0.09 -16.63 -4.05
CA VAL A 162 0.66 -16.08 -2.91
C VAL A 162 0.80 -17.12 -1.78
N GLU A 163 -0.25 -17.89 -1.49
CA GLU A 163 -0.19 -18.99 -0.50
C GLU A 163 0.77 -20.10 -0.91
N GLN A 164 0.83 -20.46 -2.19
CA GLN A 164 1.80 -21.44 -2.72
C GLN A 164 3.26 -20.98 -2.57
N LYS A 165 3.48 -19.67 -2.35
CA LYS A 165 4.80 -19.08 -2.06
C LYS A 165 5.10 -19.00 -0.55
N GLY A 166 4.29 -19.65 0.28
CA GLY A 166 4.52 -19.75 1.73
C GLY A 166 3.96 -18.60 2.56
N PHE A 167 3.17 -17.69 1.95
CA PHE A 167 2.52 -16.61 2.68
C PHE A 167 1.29 -17.12 3.43
N ARG A 168 1.24 -16.87 4.73
CA ARG A 168 0.13 -17.26 5.59
C ARG A 168 -1.04 -16.27 5.44
N PRO A 169 -2.27 -16.73 5.16
CA PRO A 169 -3.44 -15.86 5.09
C PRO A 169 -3.78 -15.28 6.47
N VAL A 170 -4.05 -13.98 6.51
CA VAL A 170 -4.50 -13.26 7.70
C VAL A 170 -5.68 -12.36 7.32
N VAL A 171 -6.69 -12.31 8.19
CA VAL A 171 -7.77 -11.31 8.11
C VAL A 171 -7.49 -10.24 9.16
N VAL A 172 -7.43 -8.98 8.73
CA VAL A 172 -7.07 -7.84 9.58
C VAL A 172 -8.20 -6.81 9.62
N PRO A 173 -8.34 -6.01 10.70
CA PRO A 173 -9.30 -4.92 10.74
C PRO A 173 -8.95 -3.79 9.76
N ASP A 174 -9.97 -3.19 9.14
CA ASP A 174 -9.80 -2.01 8.29
C ASP A 174 -9.83 -0.69 9.07
N ILE A 175 -10.39 -0.68 10.28
CA ILE A 175 -10.39 0.47 11.18
C ILE A 175 -9.18 0.34 12.11
N ILE A 176 -8.23 1.25 11.97
CA ILE A 176 -6.95 1.24 12.70
C ILE A 176 -6.77 2.53 13.48
N HIS A 177 -5.98 2.47 14.55
CA HIS A 177 -5.53 3.67 15.25
C HIS A 177 -4.51 4.43 14.38
N LYS A 178 -4.56 5.77 14.36
CA LYS A 178 -3.69 6.63 13.53
C LYS A 178 -2.20 6.38 13.74
N SER A 179 -1.79 6.02 14.96
CA SER A 179 -0.40 5.70 15.29
C SER A 179 0.15 4.49 14.53
N ILE A 180 -0.72 3.58 14.05
CA ILE A 180 -0.31 2.49 13.16
C ILE A 180 0.04 3.05 11.78
N ALA A 181 -0.81 3.91 11.22
CA ALA A 181 -0.54 4.54 9.93
C ALA A 181 0.73 5.41 9.98
N GLU A 182 0.91 6.18 11.05
CA GLU A 182 2.14 6.94 11.34
C GLU A 182 3.36 6.02 11.43
N GLY A 183 3.23 4.89 12.12
CA GLY A 183 4.29 3.89 12.25
C GLY A 183 4.67 3.20 10.92
N CYS A 184 3.71 3.05 10.01
CA CYS A 184 3.96 2.56 8.65
C CYS A 184 4.63 3.62 7.75
N GLY A 185 4.82 4.85 8.24
CA GLY A 185 5.44 5.96 7.49
C GLY A 185 4.47 6.74 6.61
N LEU A 186 3.18 6.67 6.90
CA LEU A 186 2.19 7.48 6.19
C LEU A 186 2.24 8.93 6.68
N GLN A 187 3.15 9.71 6.11
CA GLN A 187 3.31 11.14 6.43
C GLN A 187 2.42 12.02 5.55
N GLN A 188 1.69 12.95 6.18
CA GLN A 188 0.95 13.99 5.47
C GLN A 188 1.92 15.04 4.92
N ARG A 189 2.14 15.04 3.60
CA ARG A 189 2.95 16.04 2.90
C ARG A 189 2.15 17.29 2.47
N SER A 190 0.84 17.29 2.69
CA SER A 190 -0.08 18.34 2.25
C SER A 190 -1.23 18.50 3.23
N ASP A 191 -1.92 19.66 3.18
CA ASP A 191 -3.12 19.95 3.98
C ASP A 191 -4.31 19.01 3.70
N LYS A 192 -4.22 18.17 2.66
CA LYS A 192 -5.27 17.21 2.32
C LYS A 192 -5.02 15.89 3.03
N ASP A 193 -6.06 15.42 3.73
CA ASP A 193 -6.05 14.13 4.38
C ASP A 193 -5.82 13.00 3.37
N ILE A 194 -4.93 12.08 3.76
CA ILE A 194 -4.57 10.88 3.00
C ILE A 194 -5.29 9.62 3.51
N LEU A 195 -6.03 9.74 4.62
CA LEU A 195 -6.89 8.69 5.19
C LEU A 195 -8.25 9.28 5.59
N TYR A 196 -9.30 8.46 5.50
CA TYR A 196 -10.60 8.81 6.09
C TYR A 196 -10.56 8.61 7.61
N ARG A 197 -11.02 9.61 8.37
CA ARG A 197 -11.09 9.59 9.84
C ARG A 197 -12.51 9.37 10.33
N LEU A 198 -12.67 8.76 11.50
CA LEU A 198 -13.98 8.59 12.13
C LEU A 198 -14.33 9.84 12.96
N ASN A 199 -15.51 10.44 12.74
CA ASN A 199 -15.89 11.71 13.36
C ASN A 199 -15.90 11.70 14.90
N GLU A 200 -16.46 10.67 15.52
CA GLU A 200 -16.54 10.58 17.00
C GLU A 200 -15.33 9.87 17.63
N CYS A 201 -14.42 9.36 16.80
CA CYS A 201 -13.25 8.57 17.17
C CYS A 201 -12.06 9.00 16.31
N THR A 202 -11.66 10.27 16.40
CA THR A 202 -10.70 10.92 15.48
C THR A 202 -9.30 10.31 15.50
N ASP A 203 -8.97 9.56 16.55
CA ASP A 203 -7.74 8.76 16.63
C ASP A 203 -7.79 7.47 15.81
N PHE A 204 -8.95 7.14 15.23
CA PHE A 204 -9.15 6.00 14.35
C PHE A 204 -9.43 6.45 12.92
N CYS A 205 -8.94 5.64 11.98
CA CYS A 205 -9.04 5.90 10.55
C CYS A 205 -9.27 4.59 9.78
N LEU A 206 -9.81 4.72 8.57
CA LEU A 206 -9.90 3.61 7.62
C LEU A 206 -8.55 3.41 6.94
N SER A 207 -8.08 2.17 6.89
CA SER A 207 -6.79 1.82 6.31
C SER A 207 -6.77 2.02 4.80
N GLY A 208 -5.66 2.55 4.27
CA GLY A 208 -5.42 2.67 2.82
C GLY A 208 -4.79 1.43 2.19
N THR A 209 -4.49 0.41 3.00
CA THR A 209 -3.83 -0.85 2.67
C THR A 209 -3.87 -1.80 3.88
N SER A 210 -4.01 -3.12 3.64
CA SER A 210 -3.89 -4.14 4.70
C SER A 210 -2.49 -4.26 5.30
N GLU A 211 -1.46 -3.66 4.70
CA GLU A 211 -0.14 -3.45 5.33
C GLU A 211 -0.28 -2.85 6.74
N MET A 212 -1.17 -1.87 6.91
CA MET A 212 -1.40 -1.24 8.21
C MET A 212 -2.05 -2.20 9.21
N GLY A 213 -3.03 -2.99 8.76
CA GLY A 213 -3.65 -4.01 9.62
C GLY A 213 -2.67 -5.11 10.03
N LEU A 214 -1.82 -5.57 9.09
CA LEU A 214 -0.75 -6.53 9.34
C LEU A 214 0.32 -5.95 10.27
N SER A 215 0.69 -4.69 10.08
CA SER A 215 1.62 -3.96 10.94
C SER A 215 1.07 -3.80 12.36
N SER A 216 -0.24 -3.59 12.51
CA SER A 216 -0.90 -3.57 13.81
C SER A 216 -0.88 -4.93 14.51
N LEU A 217 -0.98 -6.04 13.76
CA LEU A 217 -0.95 -7.39 14.31
C LEU A 217 0.41 -7.73 14.93
N VAL A 218 1.50 -7.29 14.29
CA VAL A 218 2.87 -7.64 14.69
C VAL A 218 3.56 -6.58 15.54
N ARG A 219 2.87 -5.48 15.84
CA ARG A 219 3.40 -4.39 16.67
C ARG A 219 3.85 -4.89 18.04
N GLY A 220 5.04 -4.49 18.46
CA GLY A 220 5.60 -4.85 19.77
C GLY A 220 6.06 -6.31 19.88
N HIS A 221 6.03 -7.06 18.78
CA HIS A 221 6.41 -8.46 18.79
C HIS A 221 7.93 -8.64 18.69
N VAL A 222 8.46 -9.64 19.41
CA VAL A 222 9.85 -10.09 19.32
C VAL A 222 9.84 -11.52 18.79
N PHE A 223 10.25 -11.70 17.55
CA PHE A 223 10.33 -13.02 16.89
C PHE A 223 11.61 -13.76 17.29
N GLU A 224 11.59 -15.08 17.27
CA GLU A 224 12.82 -15.88 17.30
C GLU A 224 13.43 -15.96 15.89
N HIS A 225 14.76 -15.97 15.75
CA HIS A 225 15.41 -16.00 14.42
C HIS A 225 14.92 -17.14 13.52
N SER A 226 14.60 -18.30 14.12
CA SER A 226 14.08 -19.47 13.40
C SER A 226 12.68 -19.29 12.79
N GLU A 227 11.94 -18.24 13.19
CA GLU A 227 10.64 -17.91 12.61
C GLU A 227 10.74 -17.06 11.34
N LEU A 228 11.93 -16.49 11.08
CA LEU A 228 12.18 -15.59 9.95
C LEU A 228 12.56 -16.37 8.68
N PRO A 229 12.14 -15.88 7.49
CA PRO A 229 11.23 -14.75 7.28
C PRO A 229 9.76 -15.11 7.58
N VAL A 230 9.06 -14.21 8.28
CA VAL A 230 7.61 -14.31 8.48
C VAL A 230 6.90 -13.70 7.28
N LYS A 231 6.19 -14.53 6.51
CA LYS A 231 5.45 -14.14 5.29
C LYS A 231 3.94 -14.17 5.54
N LEU A 232 3.28 -13.01 5.48
CA LEU A 232 1.86 -12.84 5.72
C LEU A 232 1.18 -12.22 4.51
N LYS A 233 -0.06 -12.63 4.22
CA LYS A 233 -0.88 -11.98 3.20
C LYS A 233 -2.29 -11.68 3.69
N ALA A 234 -2.83 -10.54 3.26
CA ALA A 234 -4.16 -10.11 3.66
C ALA A 234 -4.94 -9.50 2.50
N LEU A 235 -6.16 -9.99 2.29
CA LEU A 235 -7.17 -9.35 1.46
C LEU A 235 -7.91 -8.31 2.29
N SER A 236 -8.00 -7.07 1.82
CA SER A 236 -8.85 -6.06 2.46
C SER A 236 -9.45 -5.06 1.48
N ARG A 237 -10.44 -4.29 1.98
CA ARG A 237 -10.94 -3.07 1.36
C ARG A 237 -10.03 -1.92 1.74
N CYS A 238 -9.44 -1.27 0.75
CA CYS A 238 -8.54 -0.13 0.92
C CYS A 238 -9.31 1.18 0.71
N PHE A 239 -9.22 2.12 1.64
CA PHE A 239 -9.93 3.39 1.60
C PHE A 239 -8.97 4.56 1.44
N ARG A 240 -9.16 5.38 0.40
CA ARG A 240 -8.29 6.52 0.10
C ARG A 240 -9.12 7.76 -0.30
N PRO A 241 -8.89 8.93 0.34
CA PRO A 241 -9.58 10.16 -0.04
C PRO A 241 -9.35 10.54 -1.49
N GLU A 242 -8.16 10.24 -2.02
CA GLU A 242 -7.71 10.43 -3.40
C GLU A 242 -7.92 11.85 -3.97
N ILE A 243 -6.92 12.41 -4.63
CA ILE A 243 -7.10 13.59 -5.47
C ILE A 243 -6.60 13.23 -6.86
N ALA A 244 -7.52 12.98 -7.80
CA ALA A 244 -7.15 12.80 -9.20
C ALA A 244 -6.56 14.12 -9.73
N THR A 245 -5.33 14.04 -10.23
CA THR A 245 -4.60 15.15 -10.82
C THR A 245 -4.80 15.22 -12.34
N SER A 246 -5.35 14.17 -12.97
CA SER A 246 -5.62 14.13 -14.41
C SER A 246 -6.91 13.37 -14.77
N ALA A 247 -7.44 13.65 -15.97
CA ALA A 247 -8.60 12.95 -16.52
C ALA A 247 -8.31 11.49 -16.89
N ALA A 248 -7.07 11.17 -17.29
CA ALA A 248 -6.63 9.82 -17.66
C ALA A 248 -6.67 8.87 -16.45
N GLU A 249 -6.42 9.40 -15.24
CA GLU A 249 -6.48 8.63 -14.00
C GLU A 249 -7.88 8.59 -13.36
N SER A 250 -8.92 9.08 -14.04
CA SER A 250 -10.27 9.10 -13.51
C SER A 250 -10.98 7.73 -13.59
N LYS A 251 -12.20 7.66 -13.02
CA LYS A 251 -13.09 6.48 -13.02
C LYS A 251 -12.49 5.30 -12.23
N LEU A 252 -12.48 4.09 -12.77
CA LEU A 252 -12.03 2.89 -12.06
C LEU A 252 -10.53 2.91 -11.70
N TYR A 253 -9.75 3.75 -12.35
CA TYR A 253 -8.31 3.84 -12.12
C TYR A 253 -7.95 4.45 -10.76
N ARG A 254 -8.76 5.41 -10.30
CA ARG A 254 -8.58 6.10 -9.02
C ARG A 254 -9.94 6.28 -8.35
N VAL A 255 -10.20 5.43 -7.35
CA VAL A 255 -11.46 5.28 -6.64
C VAL A 255 -11.25 5.45 -5.14
N HIS A 256 -12.32 5.73 -4.39
CA HIS A 256 -12.23 5.89 -2.93
C HIS A 256 -12.04 4.57 -2.19
N GLU A 257 -12.56 3.48 -2.75
CA GLU A 257 -12.46 2.15 -2.17
C GLU A 257 -12.10 1.09 -3.22
N PHE A 258 -11.24 0.14 -2.89
CA PHE A 258 -10.92 -0.98 -3.78
C PHE A 258 -10.42 -2.19 -3.01
N ASN A 259 -10.55 -3.38 -3.59
CA ASN A 259 -10.00 -4.59 -2.99
C ASN A 259 -8.52 -4.73 -3.35
N LYS A 260 -7.72 -5.18 -2.37
CA LYS A 260 -6.29 -5.43 -2.55
C LYS A 260 -5.88 -6.69 -1.81
N ILE A 261 -4.98 -7.48 -2.40
CA ILE A 261 -4.22 -8.49 -1.67
C ILE A 261 -2.82 -7.95 -1.43
N GLU A 262 -2.45 -7.83 -0.17
CA GLU A 262 -1.12 -7.41 0.26
C GLU A 262 -0.26 -8.62 0.67
N MET A 263 1.01 -8.56 0.33
CA MET A 263 2.09 -9.39 0.86
C MET A 263 2.92 -8.55 1.83
N PHE A 264 3.20 -9.09 3.00
CA PHE A 264 4.01 -8.45 4.04
C PHE A 264 5.03 -9.45 4.58
N VAL A 265 6.28 -9.05 4.63
CA VAL A 265 7.41 -9.86 5.07
C VAL A 265 8.12 -9.17 6.22
N ILE A 266 8.41 -9.93 7.27
CA ILE A 266 9.28 -9.54 8.37
C ILE A 266 10.48 -10.47 8.31
N CYS A 267 11.69 -9.91 8.27
CA CYS A 267 12.90 -10.66 8.01
C CYS A 267 14.09 -10.12 8.82
N ASP A 268 15.18 -10.86 8.78
CA ASP A 268 16.48 -10.45 9.30
C ASP A 268 17.01 -9.24 8.52
N GLU A 269 17.85 -8.43 9.16
CA GLU A 269 18.43 -7.22 8.57
C GLU A 269 19.21 -7.49 7.27
N ASN A 270 19.80 -8.67 7.14
CA ASN A 270 20.62 -9.06 5.98
C ASN A 270 19.83 -9.67 4.83
N ASP A 271 18.53 -9.96 5.01
CA ASP A 271 17.70 -10.70 4.05
C ASP A 271 16.72 -9.79 3.28
N SER A 272 16.52 -8.55 3.74
CA SER A 272 15.47 -7.67 3.21
C SER A 272 15.52 -7.37 1.70
N ASP A 273 16.72 -7.28 1.10
CA ASP A 273 16.84 -7.10 -0.35
C ASP A 273 16.43 -8.35 -1.13
N LEU A 274 16.79 -9.54 -0.63
CA LEU A 274 16.34 -10.82 -1.20
C LEU A 274 14.83 -10.98 -1.09
N GLN A 275 14.24 -10.56 0.04
CA GLN A 275 12.80 -10.56 0.23
C GLN A 275 12.09 -9.59 -0.74
N LEU A 276 12.65 -8.40 -0.99
CA LEU A 276 12.11 -7.49 -2.00
C LEU A 276 12.15 -8.11 -3.40
N ASP A 277 13.27 -8.72 -3.79
CA ASP A 277 13.40 -9.38 -5.09
C ASP A 277 12.38 -10.52 -5.24
N GLU A 278 12.18 -11.34 -4.20
CA GLU A 278 11.16 -12.40 -4.21
C GLU A 278 9.75 -11.83 -4.38
N LEU A 279 9.40 -10.74 -3.69
CA LEU A 279 8.10 -10.09 -3.81
C LEU A 279 7.85 -9.58 -5.24
N VAL A 280 8.85 -8.95 -5.86
CA VAL A 280 8.78 -8.47 -7.25
C VAL A 280 8.61 -9.63 -8.22
N GLU A 281 9.31 -10.75 -8.02
CA GLU A 281 9.15 -11.94 -8.86
C GLU A 281 7.76 -12.59 -8.71
N ILE A 282 7.20 -12.62 -7.49
CA ILE A 282 5.82 -13.09 -7.29
C ILE A 282 4.84 -12.22 -8.08
N GLN A 283 4.94 -10.89 -7.97
CA GLN A 283 4.09 -9.95 -8.71
C GLN A 283 4.25 -10.14 -10.23
N ALA A 284 5.48 -10.20 -10.74
CA ALA A 284 5.75 -10.41 -12.16
C ALA A 284 5.17 -11.74 -12.66
N SER A 285 5.27 -12.81 -11.86
CA SER A 285 4.70 -14.13 -12.20
C SER A 285 3.17 -14.08 -12.29
N ILE A 286 2.50 -13.38 -11.36
CA ILE A 286 1.05 -13.17 -11.36
C ILE A 286 0.65 -12.47 -12.66
N PHE A 287 1.22 -11.31 -12.97
CA PHE A 287 0.79 -10.54 -14.15
C PHE A 287 1.18 -11.18 -15.48
N SER A 288 2.34 -11.87 -15.53
CA SER A 288 2.74 -12.65 -16.70
C SER A 288 1.77 -13.79 -16.98
N SER A 289 1.34 -14.52 -15.94
CA SER A 289 0.36 -15.61 -16.07
C SER A 289 -1.05 -15.13 -16.47
N LEU A 290 -1.35 -13.84 -16.25
CA LEU A 290 -2.57 -13.18 -16.72
C LEU A 290 -2.43 -12.69 -18.17
N GLY A 291 -1.28 -12.89 -18.81
CA GLY A 291 -0.99 -12.45 -20.18
C GLY A 291 -0.96 -10.93 -20.34
N LEU A 292 -0.71 -10.18 -19.27
CA LEU A 292 -0.62 -8.73 -19.31
C LEU A 292 0.75 -8.29 -19.82
N HIS A 293 0.77 -7.19 -20.58
CA HIS A 293 2.00 -6.51 -20.94
C HIS A 293 2.37 -5.50 -19.86
N CYS A 294 3.50 -5.72 -19.18
CA CYS A 294 3.89 -4.95 -18.03
C CYS A 294 5.36 -4.53 -18.08
N ARG A 295 5.66 -3.43 -17.40
CA ARG A 295 7.02 -2.98 -17.11
C ARG A 295 7.23 -2.89 -15.60
N VAL A 296 8.36 -3.37 -15.12
CA VAL A 296 8.85 -3.16 -13.76
C VAL A 296 9.76 -1.94 -13.76
N LEU A 297 9.47 -0.99 -12.89
CA LEU A 297 10.19 0.27 -12.73
C LEU A 297 10.96 0.27 -11.42
N ASP A 298 12.25 0.60 -11.44
CA ASP A 298 12.99 0.98 -10.23
C ASP A 298 12.73 2.46 -9.95
N MET A 299 12.17 2.75 -8.77
CA MET A 299 11.61 4.06 -8.46
C MET A 299 12.69 5.00 -7.90
N PRO A 300 12.73 6.25 -8.39
CA PRO A 300 13.75 7.20 -7.97
C PRO A 300 13.42 7.81 -6.60
N SER A 301 14.40 8.49 -6.00
CA SER A 301 14.36 8.92 -4.60
C SER A 301 13.11 9.73 -4.19
N GLU A 302 12.56 10.58 -5.07
CA GLU A 302 11.39 11.39 -4.75
C GLU A 302 10.07 10.58 -4.68
N GLU A 303 10.05 9.39 -5.29
CA GLU A 303 8.88 8.50 -5.42
C GLU A 303 8.88 7.35 -4.39
N LEU A 304 9.83 7.33 -3.46
CA LEU A 304 9.96 6.28 -2.42
C LEU A 304 8.98 6.48 -1.24
N GLY A 305 8.33 7.63 -1.12
CA GLY A 305 7.58 7.98 0.09
C GLY A 305 8.50 8.15 1.31
N ALA A 306 7.98 8.01 2.53
CA ALA A 306 8.78 8.15 3.74
C ALA A 306 9.45 6.84 4.18
N ALA A 307 8.79 5.69 4.03
CA ALA A 307 9.24 4.43 4.61
C ALA A 307 10.20 3.61 3.72
N ALA A 308 10.04 3.63 2.40
CA ALA A 308 10.80 2.72 1.52
C ALA A 308 12.27 3.15 1.38
N ALA A 309 13.21 2.26 1.68
CA ALA A 309 14.60 2.43 1.29
C ALA A 309 14.80 2.14 -0.20
N ARG A 310 14.07 1.15 -0.74
CA ARG A 310 14.02 0.80 -2.16
C ARG A 310 12.59 0.43 -2.56
N LYS A 311 12.17 0.79 -3.77
CA LYS A 311 10.80 0.55 -4.26
C LYS A 311 10.80 0.19 -5.73
N PHE A 312 10.00 -0.81 -6.09
CA PHE A 312 9.68 -1.15 -7.45
C PHE A 312 8.19 -1.02 -7.70
N ASP A 313 7.81 -0.42 -8.83
CA ASP A 313 6.42 -0.39 -9.28
C ASP A 313 6.26 -1.26 -10.52
N ILE A 314 5.11 -1.94 -10.64
CA ILE A 314 4.74 -2.64 -11.88
C ILE A 314 3.57 -1.90 -12.51
N GLU A 315 3.80 -1.46 -13.75
CA GLU A 315 2.76 -0.85 -14.57
C GLU A 315 2.32 -1.81 -15.67
N ALA A 316 1.01 -1.94 -15.86
CA ALA A 316 0.42 -2.65 -16.99
C ALA A 316 0.01 -1.69 -18.09
N TRP A 317 0.23 -2.11 -19.34
CA TRP A 317 -0.34 -1.45 -20.50
C TRP A 317 -1.86 -1.62 -20.51
N MET A 318 -2.57 -0.51 -20.68
CA MET A 318 -4.02 -0.43 -20.77
C MET A 318 -4.39 0.01 -22.19
N PRO A 319 -4.66 -0.93 -23.13
CA PRO A 319 -4.78 -0.63 -24.55
C PRO A 319 -5.85 0.40 -24.94
N GLY A 320 -7.01 0.38 -24.28
CA GLY A 320 -8.09 1.34 -24.53
C GLY A 320 -7.75 2.74 -24.01
N ARG A 321 -7.05 2.81 -22.89
CA ARG A 321 -6.54 4.07 -22.31
C ARG A 321 -5.25 4.58 -22.98
N LYS A 322 -4.54 3.70 -23.70
CA LYS A 322 -3.27 3.98 -24.39
C LYS A 322 -2.16 4.49 -23.45
N LEU A 323 -2.10 3.95 -22.24
CA LEU A 323 -1.09 4.30 -21.24
C LEU A 323 -0.63 3.08 -20.45
N TYR A 324 0.54 3.18 -19.82
CA TYR A 324 0.92 2.30 -18.72
C TYR A 324 0.34 2.85 -17.42
N GLY A 325 -0.24 1.96 -16.62
CA GLY A 325 -0.77 2.32 -15.31
C GLY A 325 -0.27 1.39 -14.22
N GLU A 326 0.17 1.97 -13.10
CA GLU A 326 0.63 1.25 -11.91
C GLU A 326 -0.48 0.32 -11.38
N ILE A 327 -0.22 -0.99 -11.36
CA ILE A 327 -1.15 -1.99 -10.83
C ILE A 327 -0.65 -2.63 -9.53
N SER A 328 0.61 -2.37 -9.18
CA SER A 328 1.29 -3.02 -8.08
C SER A 328 2.58 -2.26 -7.72
N SER A 329 2.98 -2.34 -6.45
CA SER A 329 4.22 -1.78 -5.92
C SER A 329 4.81 -2.73 -4.87
N ALA A 330 6.12 -2.70 -4.69
CA ALA A 330 6.87 -3.46 -3.69
C ALA A 330 7.96 -2.58 -3.07
N SER A 331 8.11 -2.62 -1.74
CA SER A 331 9.04 -1.78 -1.00
C SER A 331 9.84 -2.57 0.03
N ASN A 332 11.15 -2.34 0.09
CA ASN A 332 11.97 -2.66 1.26
C ASN A 332 11.97 -1.44 2.18
N CYS A 333 11.47 -1.59 3.40
CA CYS A 333 11.38 -0.52 4.40
C CYS A 333 12.49 -0.58 5.46
N THR A 334 13.45 -1.51 5.32
CA THR A 334 14.48 -1.79 6.33
C THR A 334 13.86 -1.83 7.72
N ASP A 335 14.53 -1.28 8.74
CA ASP A 335 14.05 -1.16 10.10
C ASP A 335 13.12 0.06 10.33
N TYR A 336 12.76 0.85 9.32
CA TYR A 336 12.02 2.11 9.48
C TYR A 336 10.68 1.92 10.19
N GLN A 337 9.89 0.95 9.72
CA GLN A 337 8.59 0.61 10.30
C GLN A 337 8.77 -0.17 11.61
N ALA A 338 9.77 -1.07 11.64
CA ALA A 338 10.07 -1.89 12.80
C ALA A 338 10.43 -1.06 14.03
N ARG A 339 11.25 -0.01 13.89
CA ARG A 339 11.58 0.95 14.96
C ARG A 339 10.36 1.72 15.45
N ARG A 340 9.44 2.07 14.55
CA ARG A 340 8.22 2.82 14.88
C ARG A 340 7.15 1.97 15.55
N LEU A 341 7.12 0.68 15.23
CA LEU A 341 6.14 -0.29 15.71
C LEU A 341 6.72 -1.26 16.73
N ASN A 342 7.98 -1.10 17.12
CA ASN A 342 8.73 -1.99 18.01
C ASN A 342 8.67 -3.47 17.57
N ILE A 343 9.00 -3.74 16.30
CA ILE A 343 9.05 -5.09 15.73
C ILE A 343 10.50 -5.57 15.77
N LYS A 344 10.78 -6.59 16.56
CA LYS A 344 12.15 -7.08 16.81
C LYS A 344 12.26 -8.57 16.51
N TYR A 345 13.49 -9.05 16.45
CA TYR A 345 13.81 -10.47 16.55
C TYR A 345 15.02 -10.70 17.46
N ARG A 346 15.14 -11.90 18.01
CA ARG A 346 16.36 -12.35 18.70
C ARG A 346 17.25 -13.07 17.72
N ASP A 347 18.50 -12.63 17.58
CA ASP A 347 19.48 -13.31 16.74
C ASP A 347 19.95 -14.64 17.38
N SER A 348 20.82 -15.37 16.69
CA SER A 348 21.34 -16.66 17.17
C SER A 348 22.13 -16.57 18.49
N ASN A 349 22.56 -15.37 18.90
CA ASN A 349 23.25 -15.11 20.16
C ASN A 349 22.29 -14.62 21.26
N GLY A 350 20.99 -14.53 20.96
CA GLY A 350 19.96 -14.04 21.88
C GLY A 350 19.90 -12.51 21.98
N VAL A 351 20.57 -11.77 21.09
CA VAL A 351 20.54 -10.31 21.07
C VAL A 351 19.29 -9.85 20.32
N GLU A 352 18.49 -8.99 20.96
CA GLU A 352 17.33 -8.37 20.31
C GLU A 352 17.77 -7.29 19.32
N LYS A 353 17.33 -7.42 18.07
CA LYS A 353 17.56 -6.49 16.97
C LYS A 353 16.23 -6.08 16.34
N PHE A 354 16.19 -4.93 15.68
CA PHE A 354 15.04 -4.56 14.87
C PHE A 354 14.97 -5.41 13.61
N ALA A 355 13.79 -5.95 13.31
CA ALA A 355 13.56 -6.66 12.07
C ALA A 355 13.54 -5.68 10.89
N HIS A 356 13.74 -6.20 9.67
CA HIS A 356 13.39 -5.47 8.47
C HIS A 356 11.99 -5.85 7.99
N THR A 357 11.27 -4.88 7.41
CA THR A 357 9.95 -5.12 6.80
C THR A 357 9.98 -4.88 5.29
N CYS A 358 9.28 -5.74 4.55
CA CYS A 358 8.98 -5.54 3.14
C CYS A 358 7.49 -5.68 2.90
N ASN A 359 6.93 -4.88 2.01
CA ASN A 359 5.53 -4.97 1.62
C ASN A 359 5.39 -4.97 0.10
N ALA A 360 4.33 -5.59 -0.41
CA ALA A 360 4.08 -5.66 -1.84
C ALA A 360 2.61 -5.91 -2.16
N THR A 361 2.07 -5.12 -3.08
CA THR A 361 0.72 -5.33 -3.61
C THR A 361 0.73 -6.53 -4.55
N ALA A 362 0.14 -7.67 -4.16
CA ALA A 362 0.00 -8.81 -5.06
C ALA A 362 -1.01 -8.51 -6.17
N VAL A 363 -2.11 -7.83 -5.84
CA VAL A 363 -3.08 -7.30 -6.80
C VAL A 363 -3.88 -6.15 -6.20
N ALA A 364 -4.06 -5.07 -6.95
CA ALA A 364 -5.13 -4.09 -6.74
C ALA A 364 -6.21 -4.30 -7.82
N THR A 365 -7.44 -4.63 -7.41
CA THR A 365 -8.43 -5.22 -8.34
C THR A 365 -8.85 -4.27 -9.44
N THR A 366 -9.16 -3.01 -9.14
CA THR A 366 -9.76 -2.10 -10.12
C THR A 366 -8.85 -1.82 -11.32
N ARG A 367 -7.57 -1.52 -11.08
CA ARG A 367 -6.60 -1.26 -12.15
C ARG A 367 -6.21 -2.54 -12.91
N THR A 368 -6.15 -3.67 -12.22
CA THR A 368 -5.90 -4.97 -12.86
C THR A 368 -7.08 -5.40 -13.74
N LEU A 369 -8.32 -5.14 -13.31
CA LEU A 369 -9.52 -5.36 -14.12
C LEU A 369 -9.53 -4.46 -15.35
N ILE A 370 -9.08 -3.19 -15.25
CA ILE A 370 -8.90 -2.34 -16.42
C ILE A 370 -7.95 -3.00 -17.43
N ALA A 371 -6.76 -3.41 -16.97
CA ALA A 371 -5.76 -4.05 -17.83
C ALA A 371 -6.29 -5.34 -18.48
N LEU A 372 -6.98 -6.20 -17.72
CA LEU A 372 -7.58 -7.44 -18.23
C LEU A 372 -8.66 -7.17 -19.28
N LEU A 373 -9.65 -6.32 -18.97
CA LEU A 373 -10.75 -6.05 -19.89
C LEU A 373 -10.25 -5.42 -21.19
N GLU A 374 -9.31 -4.48 -21.11
CA GLU A 374 -8.78 -3.82 -22.30
C GLU A 374 -7.84 -4.73 -23.10
N THR A 375 -7.09 -5.62 -22.44
CA THR A 375 -6.19 -6.58 -23.10
C THR A 375 -6.94 -7.70 -23.78
N TYR A 376 -7.99 -8.23 -23.16
CA TYR A 376 -8.75 -9.36 -23.67
C TYR A 376 -9.98 -8.96 -24.49
N GLN A 377 -10.22 -7.69 -24.80
CA GLN A 377 -11.37 -7.33 -25.62
C GLN A 377 -11.29 -7.89 -27.06
N SER A 378 -12.41 -8.25 -27.65
CA SER A 378 -12.53 -8.55 -29.09
C SER A 378 -13.43 -7.51 -29.77
N GLU A 379 -13.69 -7.69 -31.06
CA GLU A 379 -14.71 -6.91 -31.76
C GLU A 379 -16.05 -6.90 -31.00
N ARG A 380 -16.81 -5.82 -31.18
CA ARG A 380 -18.15 -5.63 -30.58
C ARG A 380 -18.19 -5.71 -29.05
N LYS A 381 -17.12 -5.27 -28.38
CA LYS A 381 -17.07 -5.17 -26.90
C LYS A 381 -17.29 -6.52 -26.22
N ARG A 382 -16.80 -7.61 -26.79
CA ARG A 382 -16.76 -8.93 -26.12
C ARG A 382 -15.35 -9.19 -25.57
N LEU A 383 -15.14 -10.30 -24.88
CA LEU A 383 -13.81 -10.76 -24.52
C LEU A 383 -13.39 -11.97 -25.37
N LEU A 384 -12.11 -12.00 -25.74
CA LEU A 384 -11.35 -13.19 -26.05
C LEU A 384 -11.31 -14.13 -24.84
N GLU A 385 -10.80 -15.34 -25.05
CA GLU A 385 -10.62 -16.30 -23.96
C GLU A 385 -9.73 -15.71 -22.87
N LEU A 386 -10.25 -15.65 -21.64
CA LEU A 386 -9.49 -15.23 -20.47
C LEU A 386 -8.39 -16.27 -20.15
N PRO A 387 -7.30 -15.86 -19.46
CA PRO A 387 -6.28 -16.79 -19.01
C PRO A 387 -6.90 -17.99 -18.29
N HIS A 388 -6.40 -19.20 -18.57
CA HIS A 388 -6.92 -20.44 -17.97
C HIS A 388 -7.04 -20.36 -16.44
N ASN A 389 -6.09 -19.69 -15.78
CA ASN A 389 -6.06 -19.48 -14.34
C ASN A 389 -7.25 -18.69 -13.79
N ILE A 390 -7.79 -17.74 -14.57
CA ILE A 390 -9.01 -17.01 -14.26
C ILE A 390 -10.23 -17.78 -14.75
N GLY A 391 -10.21 -18.24 -16.01
CA GLY A 391 -11.35 -18.90 -16.65
C GLY A 391 -11.88 -20.09 -15.84
N LYS A 392 -11.01 -20.91 -15.25
CA LYS A 392 -11.41 -22.07 -14.43
C LYS A 392 -12.13 -21.70 -13.11
N ARG A 393 -11.98 -20.45 -12.66
CA ARG A 393 -12.60 -19.91 -11.42
C ARG A 393 -13.90 -19.15 -11.70
N MET A 394 -14.20 -18.88 -12.96
CA MET A 394 -15.43 -18.20 -13.34
C MET A 394 -16.64 -19.15 -13.19
N PRO A 395 -17.79 -18.70 -12.63
CA PRO A 395 -18.97 -19.54 -12.44
C PRO A 395 -19.54 -20.17 -13.73
N LYS A 396 -19.56 -21.50 -13.86
CA LYS A 396 -20.06 -22.19 -15.09
C LYS A 396 -21.52 -21.89 -15.46
N THR A 397 -22.31 -21.34 -14.55
CA THR A 397 -23.74 -21.04 -14.72
C THR A 397 -24.03 -19.81 -15.59
N ARG A 398 -23.00 -19.04 -15.98
CA ARG A 398 -23.13 -17.84 -16.82
C ARG A 398 -22.37 -18.03 -18.14
N SER A 399 -22.92 -17.54 -19.25
CA SER A 399 -22.21 -17.51 -20.53
C SER A 399 -21.08 -16.49 -20.47
N TRP A 400 -19.84 -16.96 -20.39
CA TRP A 400 -18.62 -16.12 -20.37
C TRP A 400 -18.18 -15.62 -21.74
N THR A 401 -18.77 -16.14 -22.81
CA THR A 401 -18.92 -15.37 -24.05
C THR A 401 -19.88 -14.24 -23.76
N ILE A 402 -19.38 -13.07 -23.38
CA ILE A 402 -20.23 -11.90 -23.10
C ILE A 402 -20.82 -11.42 -24.42
N SER A 403 -21.89 -12.08 -24.82
CA SER A 403 -22.78 -11.76 -25.92
C SER A 403 -24.10 -11.36 -25.28
N LEU A 404 -24.51 -10.12 -25.52
CA LEU A 404 -25.75 -9.46 -25.07
C LEU A 404 -27.07 -10.15 -25.48
N ARG A 405 -27.12 -11.47 -25.69
CA ARG A 405 -28.35 -12.15 -26.15
C ARG A 405 -29.10 -12.96 -25.08
N ASN A 406 -28.42 -13.45 -24.03
CA ASN A 406 -29.07 -14.42 -23.12
C ASN A 406 -28.98 -14.07 -21.61
N SER A 407 -28.56 -12.86 -21.22
CA SER A 407 -28.75 -12.45 -19.82
C SER A 407 -30.24 -12.19 -19.62
N VAL A 408 -30.93 -13.12 -18.94
CA VAL A 408 -32.26 -12.87 -18.36
C VAL A 408 -32.18 -11.53 -17.64
N ASP A 409 -33.09 -10.63 -17.99
CA ASP A 409 -33.05 -9.23 -17.59
C ASP A 409 -33.12 -9.11 -16.07
N VAL A 410 -31.96 -8.95 -15.42
CA VAL A 410 -31.87 -8.76 -13.97
C VAL A 410 -32.52 -7.42 -13.54
N ASN A 411 -32.94 -6.58 -14.50
CA ASN A 411 -33.69 -5.35 -14.26
C ASN A 411 -35.15 -5.57 -13.83
N SER A 412 -35.70 -6.80 -13.84
CA SER A 412 -37.05 -7.02 -13.29
C SER A 412 -37.13 -6.75 -11.78
N ILE A 413 -36.00 -6.64 -11.08
CA ILE A 413 -35.95 -6.38 -9.63
C ILE A 413 -35.68 -4.89 -9.31
N TYR A 414 -35.10 -4.11 -10.25
CA TYR A 414 -34.68 -2.73 -9.99
C TYR A 414 -35.70 -1.65 -10.43
N HIS A 415 -36.86 -2.03 -10.97
CA HIS A 415 -37.95 -1.07 -11.23
C HIS A 415 -38.75 -0.68 -9.96
N HIS A 416 -38.40 -1.23 -8.80
CA HIS A 416 -39.07 -0.97 -7.51
C HIS A 416 -38.14 -0.50 -6.38
N LEU A 417 -36.93 -0.05 -6.70
CA LEU A 417 -36.02 0.65 -5.78
C LEU A 417 -35.65 2.00 -6.40
#